data_AF-A0A1X7U3J1-F1
#
_entry.id   AF-A0A1X7U3J1-F1
#
_cell.length_a   1.000
_cell.length_b   1.000
_cell.length_c   1.000
_cell.angle_alpha   90.00
_cell.angle_beta   90.00
_cell.angle_gamma   90.00
#
_symmetry.space_group_name_H-M   'P 1'
#
loop_
_entity.id
_entity.type
_entity.pdbx_description
1 polymer ?
#
loop_
_entity_poly.entity_id
_entity_poly.type
_entity_poly.pdbx_seq_one_letter_code
_entity_poly.pdbx_strand_id
1 'polypeptide(L)'
;ITIPSNDTTYWCAGFEFPQDIQNSEKYIIRFSPHVTPANTAHVHHMLVYICDSLNTTDPGGPCEDVSDGLSSCLGGTLIAAWAVGAQ
;
A
#
# COMPACT_ATOMS: atom_id res chain seq x y z
N ILE A 1 7.09 -6.54 -10.92
CA ILE A 1 5.72 -7.06 -10.71
C ILE A 1 4.98 -6.92 -12.04
N THR A 2 4.22 -7.94 -12.43
CA THR A 2 3.40 -7.94 -13.65
C THR A 2 1.93 -7.89 -13.23
N ILE A 3 1.10 -7.10 -13.91
CA ILE A 3 -0.34 -7.03 -13.62
C ILE A 3 -0.95 -8.39 -13.97
N PRO A 4 -1.64 -9.08 -13.04
CA PRO A 4 -2.28 -10.36 -13.33
C PRO A 4 -3.37 -10.25 -14.40
N SER A 5 -3.65 -11.36 -15.09
CA SER A 5 -4.68 -11.41 -16.14
C SER A 5 -6.10 -11.58 -15.61
N ASN A 6 -6.30 -11.55 -14.29
CA ASN A 6 -7.61 -11.67 -13.65
C ASN A 6 -8.44 -10.40 -13.84
N ASP A 7 -9.77 -10.53 -13.88
CA ASP A 7 -10.70 -9.39 -14.04
C ASP A 7 -10.54 -8.33 -12.94
N THR A 8 -10.17 -8.74 -11.73
CA THR A 8 -9.90 -7.86 -10.60
C THR A 8 -8.75 -8.41 -9.79
N THR A 9 -7.82 -7.55 -9.39
CA THR A 9 -6.70 -7.90 -8.53
C THR A 9 -6.57 -6.86 -7.42
N TYR A 10 -6.48 -7.32 -6.18
CA TYR A 10 -6.01 -6.52 -5.05
C TYR A 10 -4.56 -6.93 -4.77
N TRP A 11 -3.63 -6.00 -4.90
CA TRP A 11 -2.22 -6.25 -4.69
C TRP A 11 -1.74 -5.52 -3.44
N CYS A 12 -1.11 -6.24 -2.53
CA CYS A 12 -0.61 -5.74 -1.26
C CYS A 12 0.91 -5.86 -1.20
N ALA A 13 1.54 -4.83 -0.64
CA ALA A 13 2.97 -4.82 -0.36
C ALA A 13 3.20 -3.99 0.90
N GLY A 14 4.15 -4.41 1.71
CA GLY A 14 4.57 -3.67 2.89
C GLY A 14 5.89 -2.95 2.65
N PHE A 15 6.06 -1.81 3.32
CA PHE A 15 7.35 -1.14 3.44
C PHE A 15 7.48 -0.55 4.84
N GLU A 16 8.70 -0.52 5.35
CA GLU A 16 9.00 0.18 6.61
C GLU A 16 9.28 1.66 6.33
N PHE A 17 8.94 2.50 7.31
CA PHE A 17 9.43 3.87 7.29
C PHE A 17 10.96 3.88 7.44
N PRO A 18 11.67 4.80 6.77
CA PRO A 18 13.06 5.11 7.07
C PRO A 18 13.30 5.35 8.58
N GLN A 19 14.45 4.93 9.09
CA GLN A 19 14.76 4.98 10.53
C GLN A 19 14.69 6.40 11.12
N ASP A 20 15.04 7.42 10.34
CA ASP A 20 14.95 8.84 10.72
C ASP A 20 13.50 9.34 10.89
N ILE A 21 12.54 8.71 10.19
CA ILE A 21 11.11 8.97 10.37
C ILE A 21 10.59 8.29 11.64
N GLN A 22 11.09 7.08 11.96
CA GLN A 22 10.63 6.31 13.13
C GLN A 22 11.05 6.91 14.48
N ASN A 23 12.14 7.67 14.53
CA ASN A 23 12.73 8.16 15.80
C ASN A 23 12.00 9.37 16.41
N SER A 24 10.95 9.90 15.78
CA SER A 24 10.21 11.07 16.29
C SER A 24 8.83 11.15 15.65
N GLU A 25 7.88 11.81 16.33
CA GLU A 25 6.55 12.04 15.79
C GLU A 25 6.60 12.89 14.51
N LYS A 26 5.88 12.44 13.48
CA LYS A 26 5.72 13.13 12.19
C LYS A 26 4.24 13.29 11.86
N TYR A 27 3.92 14.32 11.10
CA TYR A 27 2.56 14.58 10.61
C TYR A 27 2.51 14.42 9.09
N ILE A 28 1.58 13.61 8.60
CA ILE A 28 1.27 13.52 7.17
C ILE A 28 0.37 14.72 6.83
N ILE A 29 0.94 15.72 6.16
CA ILE A 29 0.21 16.96 5.79
C ILE A 29 -0.37 16.92 4.38
N ARG A 30 0.10 16.00 3.53
CA ARG A 30 -0.34 15.83 2.14
C ARG A 30 0.04 14.43 1.65
N PHE A 31 -0.79 13.87 0.78
CA PHE A 31 -0.47 12.72 -0.05
C PHE A 31 -0.83 13.03 -1.50
N SER A 32 -0.20 12.33 -2.43
CA SER A 32 -0.55 12.38 -3.84
C SER A 32 -0.29 11.02 -4.47
N PRO A 33 -1.17 10.55 -5.37
CA PRO A 33 -0.95 9.29 -6.06
C PRO A 33 0.27 9.35 -6.97
N HIS A 34 0.98 8.23 -7.12
CA HIS A 34 1.96 8.04 -8.18
C HIS A 34 1.55 6.85 -9.05
N VAL A 35 0.79 7.13 -10.11
CA VAL A 35 0.39 6.12 -11.10
C VAL A 35 1.20 6.36 -12.37
N THR A 36 1.90 5.32 -12.85
CA THR A 36 2.70 5.44 -14.08
C THR A 36 1.78 5.61 -15.30
N PRO A 37 2.21 6.34 -16.36
CA PRO A 37 1.36 6.63 -17.50
C PRO A 37 0.73 5.39 -18.15
N ALA A 38 1.52 4.31 -18.27
CA ALA A 38 1.08 3.04 -18.84
C ALA A 38 0.00 2.31 -18.01
N ASN A 39 -0.11 2.63 -16.71
CA ASN A 39 -0.99 1.94 -15.77
C ASN A 39 -2.21 2.76 -15.34
N THR A 40 -2.42 3.94 -15.93
CA THR A 40 -3.54 4.84 -15.59
C THR A 40 -4.91 4.21 -15.78
N ALA A 41 -5.06 3.30 -16.76
CA ALA A 41 -6.29 2.54 -16.99
C ALA A 41 -6.44 1.32 -16.06
N HIS A 42 -5.37 0.89 -15.39
CA HIS A 42 -5.36 -0.33 -14.56
C HIS A 42 -5.55 -0.04 -13.07
N VAL A 43 -4.98 1.06 -12.55
CA VAL A 43 -5.04 1.38 -11.12
C VAL A 43 -6.27 2.24 -10.82
N HIS A 44 -7.28 1.64 -10.19
CA HIS A 44 -8.53 2.34 -9.83
C HIS A 44 -8.52 2.90 -8.39
N HIS A 45 -7.97 2.14 -7.45
CA HIS A 45 -7.88 2.51 -6.02
C HIS A 45 -6.48 2.27 -5.48
N MET A 46 -6.06 3.08 -4.51
CA MET A 46 -4.88 2.84 -3.68
C MET A 46 -5.23 3.14 -2.22
N LEU A 47 -4.85 2.23 -1.32
CA LEU A 47 -5.06 2.35 0.12
C LEU A 47 -3.73 2.18 0.83
N VAL A 48 -3.47 3.00 1.84
CA VAL A 48 -2.26 2.91 2.68
C VAL A 48 -2.69 2.76 4.13
N TYR A 49 -2.25 1.67 4.73
CA TYR A 49 -2.47 1.35 6.14
C TYR A 49 -1.18 1.52 6.92
N ILE A 50 -1.31 1.89 8.20
CA ILE A 50 -0.22 1.86 9.17
C ILE A 50 -0.50 0.80 10.24
N CYS A 51 0.55 0.09 10.63
CA CYS A 51 0.55 -0.99 11.61
C CYS A 51 1.91 -1.02 12.33
N ASP A 52 1.97 -1.64 13.50
CA ASP A 52 3.16 -1.59 14.37
C ASP A 52 4.21 -2.65 14.05
N SER A 53 3.84 -3.70 13.32
CA SER A 53 4.73 -4.83 13.02
C SER A 53 4.54 -5.30 11.59
N LEU A 54 5.50 -4.97 10.73
CA LEU A 54 5.60 -5.50 9.38
C LEU A 54 6.83 -6.42 9.31
N ASN A 55 6.69 -7.59 8.70
CA ASN A 55 7.85 -8.38 8.30
C ASN A 55 8.29 -7.94 6.90
N THR A 56 9.38 -7.19 6.81
CA THR A 56 9.89 -6.58 5.56
C THR A 56 10.45 -7.56 4.53
N THR A 57 10.48 -8.86 4.84
CA THR A 57 10.91 -9.89 3.88
C THR A 57 9.80 -10.35 2.94
N ASP A 58 8.55 -9.90 3.13
CA ASP A 58 7.45 -10.23 2.22
C ASP A 58 7.62 -9.47 0.89
N PRO A 59 7.76 -10.17 -0.26
CA PRO A 59 7.89 -9.53 -1.57
C PRO A 59 6.61 -8.80 -2.02
N GLY A 60 5.49 -8.96 -1.30
CA GLY A 60 4.16 -8.51 -1.70
C GLY A 60 3.52 -9.48 -2.69
N GLY A 61 2.20 -9.37 -2.83
CA GLY A 61 1.42 -10.31 -3.61
C GLY A 61 -0.08 -9.97 -3.64
N PRO A 62 -0.91 -10.88 -4.16
CA PRO A 62 -2.36 -10.80 -4.01
C PRO A 62 -2.71 -10.68 -2.52
N CYS A 63 -3.53 -9.70 -2.15
CA CYS A 63 -3.85 -9.40 -0.74
C CYS A 63 -4.49 -10.58 0.03
N GLU A 64 -5.06 -11.55 -0.68
CA GLU A 64 -5.63 -12.78 -0.11
C GLU A 64 -4.59 -13.86 0.23
N ASP A 65 -3.36 -13.71 -0.27
CA ASP A 65 -2.27 -14.70 -0.17
C ASP A 65 -0.94 -14.04 0.26
N VAL A 66 -1.02 -12.99 1.07
CA VAL A 66 0.16 -12.36 1.69
C VAL A 66 0.50 -13.02 3.03
N SER A 67 1.72 -12.78 3.54
CA SER A 67 2.11 -13.27 4.86
C SER A 67 1.19 -12.75 5.98
N ASP A 68 1.13 -13.46 7.10
CA ASP A 68 0.37 -13.04 8.29
C ASP A 68 0.76 -11.64 8.77
N GLY A 69 2.04 -11.28 8.64
CA GLY A 69 2.53 -9.95 8.98
C GLY A 69 1.86 -8.86 8.13
N LEU A 70 1.85 -9.02 6.81
CA LEU A 70 1.21 -8.07 5.91
C LEU A 70 -0.32 -8.12 6.00
N SER A 71 -0.91 -9.30 6.19
CA SER A 71 -2.35 -9.49 6.39
C SER A 71 -2.86 -8.77 7.64
N SER A 72 -2.10 -8.82 8.74
CA SER A 72 -2.44 -8.09 9.97
C SER A 72 -2.55 -6.58 9.77
N CYS A 73 -1.75 -6.01 8.85
CA CYS A 73 -1.78 -4.59 8.52
C CYS A 73 -3.01 -4.18 7.71
N LEU A 74 -3.69 -5.10 7.02
CA LEU A 74 -4.92 -4.79 6.27
C LEU A 74 -6.10 -4.43 7.19
N GLY A 75 -6.05 -4.85 8.45
CA GLY A 75 -6.96 -4.40 9.51
C GLY A 75 -6.45 -3.20 10.30
N GLY A 76 -5.32 -2.61 9.91
CA GLY A 76 -4.68 -1.49 10.59
C GLY A 76 -5.38 -0.15 10.36
N THR A 77 -4.71 0.93 10.77
CA THR A 77 -5.27 2.28 10.60
C THR A 77 -5.08 2.74 9.15
N LEU A 78 -6.17 3.05 8.44
CA LEU A 78 -6.13 3.64 7.10
C LEU A 78 -5.67 5.11 7.19
N ILE A 79 -4.50 5.42 6.64
CA ILE A 79 -3.89 6.76 6.72
C ILE A 79 -3.97 7.55 5.42
N ALA A 80 -4.15 6.87 4.28
CA ALA A 80 -4.40 7.51 2.99
C ALA A 80 -5.26 6.60 2.11
N ALA A 81 -6.13 7.22 1.34
CA ALA A 81 -6.94 6.56 0.33
C ALA A 81 -6.99 7.43 -0.92
N TRP A 82 -6.96 6.79 -2.08
CA TRP A 82 -7.08 7.44 -3.36
C TRP A 82 -7.96 6.62 -4.30
N ALA A 83 -8.75 7.31 -5.11
CA ALA A 83 -9.55 6.75 -6.18
C ALA A 83 -9.47 7.65 -7.42
N VAL A 84 -9.81 7.10 -8.59
CA VAL A 84 -9.86 7.87 -9.84
C VAL A 84 -10.71 9.14 -9.66
N GLY A 85 -10.13 10.28 -10.04
CA GLY A 85 -10.77 11.59 -9.95
C GLY A 85 -10.47 12.38 -8.66
N ALA A 86 -9.85 11.76 -7.66
CA ALA A 86 -9.39 12.50 -6.47
C ALA A 86 -8.22 13.45 -6.80
N GLN A 87 -8.27 14.67 -6.24
CA GLN A 87 -7.28 15.74 -6.39
C GLN A 87 -6.59 16.08 -5.07
#